data_AF-A0AAI9E948-F1
#
_entry.id   AF-A0AAI9E948-F1
#
_cell.length_a   1.000
_cell.length_b   1.000
_cell.length_c   1.000
_cell.angle_alpha   90.00
_cell.angle_beta   90.00
_cell.angle_gamma   90.00
#
_symmetry.space_group_name_H-M   'P 1'
#
loop_
_entity.id
_entity.type
_entity.pdbx_description
1 polymer ?
#
loop_
_entity_poly.entity_id
_entity_poly.type
_entity_poly.pdbx_seq_one_letter_code
_entity_poly.pdbx_strand_id
1 'polypeptide(L)'
;MSPKKKTKLAVRFSNARNQTRSRLLGLPAELRNHIYHLVLSEMITYISKDTVIKTPAVTYKSRPVHGFCFDQTPGVLLTCKQIHVEAIKVYYANADFVFTAASHLERWARKARPENKKCIQKARVHVMYDAMRSWAVVFAEVDCLRRSAQLPTLSYGYNSQGVWRLDKCRNFKFCRR
;
A
#
# COMPACT_ATOMS: atom_id res chain seq x y z
N MET A 1 4.90 5.72 35.54
CA MET A 1 5.01 6.26 34.16
C MET A 1 3.63 6.72 33.70
N SER A 2 3.41 8.03 33.58
CA SER A 2 2.10 8.58 33.23
C SER A 2 1.85 8.50 31.72
N PRO A 3 0.66 8.04 31.26
CA PRO A 3 0.36 7.96 29.83
C PRO A 3 0.25 9.35 29.22
N LYS A 4 1.12 9.66 28.24
CA LYS A 4 1.08 10.92 27.48
C LYS A 4 -0.26 10.98 26.71
N LYS A 5 -1.15 11.91 27.06
CA LYS A 5 -2.39 12.18 26.32
C LYS A 5 -2.02 12.60 24.90
N LYS A 6 -2.39 11.79 23.90
CA LYS A 6 -2.27 12.15 22.48
C LYS A 6 -3.31 13.22 22.17
N THR A 7 -2.87 14.47 22.08
CA THR A 7 -3.70 15.58 21.61
C THR A 7 -4.12 15.27 20.17
N LYS A 8 -5.42 15.05 19.93
CA LYS A 8 -5.95 15.00 18.56
C LYS A 8 -5.68 16.36 17.93
N LEU A 9 -4.72 16.43 17.02
CA LEU A 9 -4.51 17.59 16.17
C LEU A 9 -5.78 17.76 15.33
N ALA A 10 -6.67 18.62 15.80
CA ALA A 10 -7.81 19.08 15.01
C ALA A 10 -7.23 19.82 13.80
N VAL A 11 -7.32 19.21 12.62
CA VAL A 11 -6.91 19.84 11.37
C VAL A 11 -7.83 21.06 11.17
N ARG A 12 -7.32 22.27 11.39
CA ARG A 12 -8.08 23.49 11.16
C ARG A 12 -8.31 23.67 9.65
N PHE A 13 -9.57 23.69 9.24
CA PHE A 13 -9.99 23.92 7.85
C PHE A 13 -10.19 25.41 7.51
N SER A 14 -10.04 26.31 8.48
CA SER A 14 -10.28 27.75 8.32
C SER A 14 -9.44 28.43 7.25
N ASN A 15 -8.29 27.84 6.87
CA ASN A 15 -7.39 28.40 5.85
C ASN A 15 -7.57 27.77 4.46
N ALA A 16 -8.52 26.85 4.29
CA ALA A 16 -8.76 26.24 2.98
C ALA A 16 -9.47 27.25 2.07
N ARG A 17 -8.79 27.69 1.00
CA ARG A 17 -9.43 28.50 -0.05
C ARG A 17 -10.53 27.69 -0.73
N ASN A 18 -11.68 28.31 -0.98
CA ASN A 18 -12.75 27.72 -1.78
C ASN A 18 -12.19 27.30 -3.14
N GLN A 19 -12.29 26.01 -3.47
CA GLN A 19 -11.79 25.46 -4.74
C GLN A 19 -12.85 25.53 -5.86
N THR A 20 -13.70 26.56 -5.84
CA THR A 20 -14.81 26.74 -6.80
C THR A 20 -14.36 26.84 -8.25
N ARG A 21 -13.08 27.14 -8.50
CA ARG A 21 -12.49 27.18 -9.85
C ARG A 21 -12.09 25.80 -10.41
N SER A 22 -12.12 24.75 -9.59
CA SER A 22 -11.80 23.40 -10.06
C SER A 22 -12.99 22.78 -10.78
N ARG A 23 -12.85 22.55 -12.10
CA ARG A 23 -13.90 21.87 -12.90
C ARG A 23 -14.24 20.49 -12.35
N LEU A 24 -13.24 19.76 -11.84
CA LEU A 24 -13.44 18.43 -11.25
C LEU A 24 -14.29 18.49 -9.97
N LEU A 25 -14.07 19.50 -9.12
CA LEU A 25 -14.83 19.65 -7.88
C LEU A 25 -16.22 20.26 -8.08
N GLY A 26 -16.48 20.87 -9.24
CA GLY A 26 -17.81 21.31 -9.65
C GLY A 26 -18.73 20.19 -10.12
N LEU A 27 -18.19 18.98 -10.38
CA LEU A 27 -18.99 17.82 -10.76
C LEU A 27 -19.77 17.26 -9.56
N PRO A 28 -20.95 16.63 -9.76
CA PRO A 28 -21.61 15.79 -8.77
C PRO A 28 -20.68 14.71 -8.19
N ALA A 29 -20.93 14.31 -6.94
CA ALA A 29 -20.07 13.37 -6.22
C ALA A 29 -19.97 12.00 -6.92
N GLU A 30 -21.05 11.56 -7.57
CA GLU A 30 -21.15 10.33 -8.32
C GLU A 30 -20.14 10.31 -9.48
N LEU A 31 -20.08 11.41 -10.25
CA LEU A 31 -19.15 11.55 -11.37
C LEU A 31 -17.70 11.62 -10.88
N ARG A 32 -17.43 12.33 -9.78
CA ARG A 32 -16.08 12.36 -9.17
C ARG A 32 -15.64 10.98 -8.76
N ASN A 33 -16.49 10.24 -8.06
CA ASN A 33 -16.20 8.87 -7.64
C ASN A 33 -15.96 7.96 -8.85
N HIS A 34 -16.75 8.08 -9.91
CA HIS A 34 -16.55 7.33 -11.14
C HIS A 34 -15.18 7.63 -11.78
N ILE A 35 -14.78 8.90 -11.84
CA ILE A 35 -13.43 9.29 -12.30
C ILE A 35 -12.34 8.69 -11.41
N TYR A 36 -12.49 8.74 -10.08
CA TYR A 36 -11.51 8.14 -9.18
C TYR A 36 -11.41 6.63 -9.37
N HIS A 37 -12.53 5.95 -9.58
CA HIS A 37 -12.52 4.53 -9.95
C HIS A 37 -11.73 4.32 -11.23
N LEU A 38 -12.02 5.03 -12.32
CA LEU A 38 -11.27 4.86 -13.58
C LEU A 38 -9.77 5.13 -13.42
N VAL A 39 -9.38 6.17 -12.69
CA VAL A 39 -7.96 6.56 -12.54
C VAL A 39 -7.20 5.63 -11.59
N LEU A 40 -7.87 5.09 -10.57
CA LEU A 40 -7.24 4.29 -9.51
C LEU A 40 -7.48 2.78 -9.67
N SER A 41 -8.30 2.38 -10.64
CA SER A 41 -8.48 0.97 -10.98
C SER A 41 -7.19 0.44 -11.59
N GLU A 42 -6.83 -0.80 -11.22
CA GLU A 42 -5.66 -1.50 -11.79
C GLU A 42 -4.30 -0.87 -11.49
N MET A 43 -4.24 0.11 -10.57
CA MET A 43 -2.98 0.71 -10.19
C MET A 43 -2.13 -0.26 -9.37
N ILE A 44 -0.97 -0.63 -9.90
CA ILE A 44 0.02 -1.43 -9.20
C ILE A 44 0.95 -0.49 -8.44
N THR A 45 0.92 -0.56 -7.10
CA THR A 45 1.78 0.23 -6.23
C THR A 45 2.88 -0.65 -5.66
N TYR A 46 4.08 -0.46 -6.15
CA TYR A 46 5.24 -1.14 -5.61
C TYR A 46 5.76 -0.42 -4.37
N ILE A 47 5.97 -1.16 -3.28
CA ILE A 47 6.49 -0.67 -2.01
C ILE A 47 7.82 -1.38 -1.73
N SER A 48 8.92 -0.67 -1.98
CA SER A 48 10.29 -1.11 -1.74
C SER A 48 11.04 0.01 -1.05
N LYS A 49 11.80 -0.32 -0.01
CA LYS A 49 12.40 0.72 0.82
C LYS A 49 13.82 1.09 0.40
N ASP A 50 14.56 0.17 -0.22
CA ASP A 50 16.02 0.24 -0.16
C ASP A 50 16.73 0.06 -1.50
N THR A 51 16.03 0.18 -2.62
CA THR A 51 16.69 0.26 -3.92
C THR A 51 16.22 1.49 -4.66
N VAL A 52 16.95 2.60 -4.46
CA VAL A 52 17.56 3.20 -5.64
C VAL A 52 18.25 2.02 -6.30
N ILE A 53 17.61 1.40 -7.29
CA ILE A 53 18.28 0.42 -8.12
C ILE A 53 19.39 1.26 -8.72
N LYS A 54 20.58 1.20 -8.12
CA LYS A 54 21.81 1.64 -8.76
C LYS A 54 21.96 0.61 -9.87
N THR A 55 21.27 0.84 -10.98
CA THR A 55 21.53 0.12 -12.21
C THR A 55 23.03 0.27 -12.41
N PRO A 56 23.81 -0.83 -12.41
CA PRO A 56 25.24 -0.75 -12.60
C PRO A 56 25.46 0.06 -13.87
N ALA A 57 26.26 1.11 -13.76
CA ALA A 57 26.40 2.19 -14.72
C ALA A 57 26.63 1.64 -16.13
N VAL A 58 25.54 1.41 -16.88
CA VAL A 58 25.62 1.36 -18.33
C VAL A 58 25.73 2.81 -18.74
N THR A 59 26.92 3.18 -19.22
CA THR A 59 27.38 4.52 -19.61
C THR A 59 26.63 5.13 -20.80
N TYR A 60 25.33 4.89 -20.93
CA TYR A 60 24.48 5.68 -21.80
C TYR A 60 24.04 6.93 -21.05
N LYS A 61 24.31 8.10 -21.62
CA LYS A 61 23.83 9.43 -21.19
C LYS A 61 22.30 9.57 -21.25
N SER A 62 21.54 8.48 -21.14
CA SER A 62 20.12 8.52 -20.86
C SER A 62 19.95 9.07 -19.45
N ARG A 63 19.40 10.28 -19.36
CA ARG A 63 18.87 10.83 -18.09
C ARG A 63 18.14 9.69 -17.38
N PRO A 64 18.37 9.45 -16.08
CA PRO A 64 17.68 8.39 -15.36
C PRO A 64 16.19 8.56 -15.63
N VAL A 65 15.63 7.68 -16.45
CA VAL A 65 14.20 7.64 -16.72
C VAL A 65 13.60 7.31 -15.38
N HIS A 66 13.09 8.34 -14.69
CA HIS A 66 12.48 8.30 -13.37
C HIS A 66 12.51 6.93 -12.73
N GLY A 67 13.66 6.59 -12.10
CA GLY A 67 13.76 5.39 -11.30
C GLY A 67 12.59 5.42 -10.33
N PHE A 68 11.69 4.44 -10.47
CA PHE A 68 10.44 4.33 -9.72
C PHE A 68 10.75 4.55 -8.24
N CYS A 69 10.44 5.73 -7.72
CA CYS A 69 10.60 6.02 -6.31
C CYS A 69 9.38 5.39 -5.62
N PHE A 70 9.62 4.24 -4.98
CA PHE A 70 8.65 3.26 -4.48
C PHE A 70 7.78 3.70 -3.28
N ASP A 71 7.46 5.00 -3.18
CA ASP A 71 6.59 5.59 -2.16
C ASP A 71 5.60 6.60 -2.76
N GLN A 72 5.44 6.64 -4.10
CA GLN A 72 4.58 7.63 -4.74
C GLN A 72 3.11 7.28 -4.55
N THR A 73 2.54 7.86 -3.51
CA THR A 73 1.10 8.05 -3.41
C THR A 73 0.60 8.64 -4.74
N PRO A 74 -0.44 8.08 -5.38
CA PRO A 74 -0.93 8.54 -6.67
C PRO A 74 -1.09 10.06 -6.69
N GLY A 75 -0.63 10.72 -7.75
CA GLY A 75 -0.64 12.19 -7.84
C GLY A 75 -2.04 12.78 -7.58
N VAL A 76 -3.10 12.07 -8.00
CA VAL A 76 -4.50 12.45 -7.72
C VAL A 76 -4.79 12.60 -6.22
N LEU A 77 -4.26 11.73 -5.37
CA LEU A 77 -4.43 11.79 -3.92
C LEU A 77 -3.63 12.91 -3.26
N LEU A 78 -2.69 13.53 -3.99
CA LEU A 78 -1.85 14.64 -3.52
C LEU A 78 -2.38 16.01 -3.96
N THR A 79 -3.41 16.06 -4.82
CA THR A 79 -3.93 17.30 -5.41
C THR A 79 -4.56 18.25 -4.37
N CYS A 80 -5.57 17.78 -3.62
CA CYS A 80 -6.22 18.55 -2.57
C CYS A 80 -6.83 17.66 -1.49
N LYS A 81 -7.18 18.26 -0.35
CA LYS A 81 -7.74 17.53 0.80
C LYS A 81 -9.08 16.86 0.49
N GLN A 82 -9.94 17.48 -0.31
CA GLN A 82 -11.24 16.91 -0.67
C GLN A 82 -11.07 15.66 -1.54
N ILE A 83 -10.32 15.77 -2.64
CA ILE A 83 -10.00 14.64 -3.52
C ILE A 83 -9.32 13.53 -2.71
N HIS A 84 -8.38 13.87 -1.84
CA HIS A 84 -7.72 12.89 -0.97
C HIS A 84 -8.74 12.10 -0.12
N VAL A 85 -9.66 12.78 0.55
CA VAL A 85 -10.64 12.12 1.43
C VAL A 85 -11.61 11.24 0.64
N GLU A 86 -12.06 11.69 -0.53
CA GLU A 86 -12.99 10.94 -1.39
C GLU A 86 -12.30 9.72 -2.02
N ALA A 87 -11.11 9.92 -2.59
CA ALA A 87 -10.45 8.94 -3.44
C ALA A 87 -9.56 7.95 -2.66
N ILE A 88 -9.13 8.25 -1.42
CA ILE A 88 -8.23 7.35 -0.67
C ILE A 88 -8.84 5.98 -0.42
N LYS A 89 -10.15 5.90 -0.15
CA LYS A 89 -10.83 4.60 0.06
C LYS A 89 -10.86 3.79 -1.23
N VAL A 90 -11.16 4.45 -2.35
CA VAL A 90 -11.16 3.84 -3.70
C VAL A 90 -9.77 3.31 -4.04
N TYR A 91 -8.73 4.09 -3.76
CA TYR A 91 -7.35 3.68 -3.94
C TYR A 91 -7.01 2.41 -3.16
N TYR A 92 -7.21 2.39 -1.84
CA TYR A 92 -6.88 1.20 -1.05
C TYR A 92 -7.75 -0.01 -1.40
N ALA A 93 -8.98 0.20 -1.87
CA ALA A 93 -9.87 -0.88 -2.31
C ALA A 93 -9.40 -1.55 -3.60
N ASN A 94 -8.92 -0.77 -4.57
CA ASN A 94 -8.68 -1.27 -5.92
C ASN A 94 -7.19 -1.46 -6.26
N ALA A 95 -6.29 -0.76 -5.57
CA ALA A 95 -4.85 -0.83 -5.83
C ALA A 95 -4.28 -2.20 -5.44
N ASP A 96 -3.29 -2.63 -6.22
CA ASP A 96 -2.52 -3.83 -5.98
C ASP A 96 -1.17 -3.47 -5.38
N PHE A 97 -0.99 -3.76 -4.08
CA PHE A 97 0.21 -3.41 -3.35
C PHE A 97 1.26 -4.52 -3.46
N VAL A 98 2.36 -4.26 -4.17
CA VAL A 98 3.42 -5.23 -4.40
C VAL A 98 4.65 -4.89 -3.56
N PHE A 99 5.06 -5.79 -2.68
CA PHE A 99 6.19 -5.63 -1.77
C PHE A 99 7.36 -6.50 -2.22
N THR A 100 8.59 -5.99 -2.16
CA THR A 100 9.80 -6.77 -2.50
C THR A 100 10.31 -7.67 -1.37
N ALA A 101 9.77 -7.51 -0.16
CA ALA A 101 10.12 -8.32 1.00
C ALA A 101 8.98 -8.28 2.02
N ALA A 102 8.80 -9.35 2.79
CA ALA A 102 7.77 -9.39 3.82
C ALA A 102 7.99 -8.35 4.93
N SER A 103 9.25 -8.04 5.25
CA SER A 103 9.61 -6.98 6.18
C SER A 103 9.11 -5.60 5.72
N HIS A 104 8.97 -5.37 4.41
CA HIS A 104 8.38 -4.15 3.85
C HIS A 104 6.88 -4.09 4.09
N LEU A 105 6.16 -5.20 3.85
CA LEU A 105 4.74 -5.32 4.15
C LEU A 105 4.47 -5.04 5.63
N GLU A 106 5.20 -5.67 6.55
CA GLU A 106 5.01 -5.46 7.99
C GLU A 106 5.26 -4.00 8.42
N ARG A 107 6.33 -3.39 7.89
CA ARG A 107 6.68 -1.99 8.20
C ARG A 107 5.65 -1.03 7.64
N TRP A 108 5.22 -1.23 6.40
CA TRP A 108 4.17 -0.44 5.77
C TRP A 108 2.84 -0.60 6.50
N ALA A 109 2.46 -1.83 6.84
CA ALA A 109 1.25 -2.12 7.61
C ALA A 109 1.29 -1.44 8.99
N ARG A 110 2.45 -1.33 9.66
CA ARG A 110 2.54 -0.55 10.91
C ARG A 110 2.29 0.95 10.72
N LYS A 111 2.66 1.51 9.57
CA LYS A 111 2.47 2.94 9.24
C LYS A 111 1.08 3.27 8.70
N ALA A 112 0.46 2.34 7.97
CA ALA A 112 -0.84 2.56 7.36
C ALA A 112 -1.91 2.84 8.44
N ARG A 113 -2.83 3.77 8.14
CA ARG A 113 -3.93 4.09 9.04
C ARG A 113 -4.88 2.89 9.19
N PRO A 114 -5.38 2.57 10.40
CA PRO A 114 -6.26 1.43 10.61
C PRO A 114 -7.49 1.42 9.70
N GLU A 115 -8.03 2.59 9.38
CA GLU A 115 -9.20 2.75 8.50
C GLU A 115 -8.88 2.32 7.07
N ASN A 116 -7.71 2.71 6.57
CA ASN A 116 -7.26 2.37 5.22
C ASN A 116 -6.92 0.89 5.10
N LYS A 117 -6.41 0.27 6.17
CA LYS A 117 -6.07 -1.17 6.16
C LYS A 117 -7.28 -2.06 5.86
N LYS A 118 -8.44 -1.68 6.38
CA LYS A 118 -9.70 -2.42 6.17
C LYS A 118 -10.16 -2.40 4.71
N CYS A 119 -9.70 -1.41 3.94
CA CYS A 119 -10.02 -1.29 2.54
C CYS A 119 -9.07 -2.08 1.64
N ILE A 120 -7.89 -2.48 2.12
CA ILE A 120 -6.92 -3.24 1.31
C ILE A 120 -7.53 -4.57 0.92
N GLN A 121 -7.65 -4.81 -0.39
CA GLN A 121 -8.09 -6.09 -0.93
C GLN A 121 -6.93 -6.94 -1.44
N LYS A 122 -5.90 -6.30 -2.02
CA LYS A 122 -4.81 -6.98 -2.72
C LYS A 122 -3.45 -6.50 -2.22
N ALA A 123 -2.67 -7.43 -1.68
CA ALA A 123 -1.27 -7.19 -1.33
C ALA A 123 -0.46 -8.44 -1.70
N ARG A 124 0.65 -8.27 -2.43
CA ARG A 124 1.52 -9.34 -2.92
C ARG A 124 2.95 -9.11 -2.43
N VAL A 125 3.65 -10.17 -2.05
CA VAL A 125 5.07 -10.10 -1.68
C VAL A 125 5.89 -10.85 -2.73
N HIS A 126 6.64 -10.12 -3.54
CA HIS A 126 7.61 -10.69 -4.47
C HIS A 126 8.89 -11.01 -3.69
N VAL A 127 9.15 -12.30 -3.49
CA VAL A 127 10.40 -12.78 -2.90
C VAL A 127 11.38 -13.03 -4.06
N MET A 128 12.39 -12.18 -4.21
CA MET A 128 13.47 -12.45 -5.16
C MET A 128 14.38 -13.52 -4.58
N TYR A 129 14.50 -14.67 -5.26
CA TYR A 129 15.51 -15.68 -4.94
C TYR A 129 16.81 -15.31 -5.68
N ASP A 130 17.87 -15.06 -4.93
CA ASP A 130 19.14 -14.52 -5.44
C ASP A 130 20.04 -15.56 -6.15
N ALA A 131 19.46 -16.66 -6.66
CA ALA A 131 20.20 -17.69 -7.35
C ALA A 131 19.64 -17.86 -8.78
N MET A 132 20.20 -17.12 -9.73
CA MET A 132 20.01 -17.28 -11.18
C MET A 132 18.57 -17.11 -11.71
N ARG A 133 18.17 -15.84 -11.96
CA ARG A 133 17.26 -15.40 -13.04
C ARG A 133 15.86 -16.05 -13.19
N SER A 134 15.26 -16.65 -12.17
CA SER A 134 13.82 -16.97 -12.22
C SER A 134 13.03 -16.13 -11.21
N TRP A 135 12.08 -15.36 -11.72
CA TRP A 135 11.18 -14.54 -10.90
C TRP A 135 9.98 -15.42 -10.53
N ALA A 136 10.08 -16.15 -9.43
CA ALA A 136 8.92 -16.84 -8.88
C ALA A 136 8.03 -15.80 -8.17
N VAL A 137 6.86 -15.51 -8.73
CA VAL A 137 5.86 -14.66 -8.06
C VAL A 137 5.15 -15.51 -7.02
N VAL A 138 5.49 -15.25 -5.75
CA VAL A 138 4.82 -15.86 -4.62
C VAL A 138 3.53 -15.07 -4.33
N PHE A 139 2.38 -15.67 -4.62
CA PHE A 139 1.09 -15.09 -4.27
C PHE A 139 0.76 -15.40 -2.81
N ALA A 140 1.14 -14.51 -1.91
CA ALA A 140 0.50 -14.44 -0.61
C ALA A 140 -0.74 -13.56 -0.75
N GLU A 141 -1.91 -14.14 -1.04
CA GLU A 141 -3.17 -13.39 -1.01
C GLU A 141 -3.51 -13.11 0.46
N VAL A 142 -3.24 -11.87 0.89
CA VAL A 142 -3.44 -11.46 2.28
C VAL A 142 -4.93 -11.18 2.53
N ASP A 143 -5.75 -12.23 2.50
CA ASP A 143 -7.16 -12.17 2.93
C ASP A 143 -7.30 -11.87 4.44
N CYS A 144 -6.19 -11.93 5.18
CA CYS A 144 -6.17 -11.89 6.63
C CYS A 144 -6.42 -10.50 7.25
N LEU A 145 -6.24 -9.40 6.50
CA LEU A 145 -6.33 -8.05 7.06
C LEU A 145 -7.75 -7.65 7.51
N ARG A 146 -8.78 -8.37 7.07
CA ARG A 146 -10.18 -8.03 7.37
C ARG A 146 -10.65 -8.47 8.77
N ARG A 147 -10.00 -9.46 9.40
CA ARG A 147 -10.54 -10.10 10.64
C ARG A 147 -9.72 -9.91 11.92
N SER A 148 -8.47 -9.49 11.87
CA SER A 148 -7.65 -9.37 13.09
C SER A 148 -7.00 -7.99 13.23
N ALA A 149 -7.15 -7.38 14.41
CA ALA A 149 -6.37 -6.20 14.84
C ALA A 149 -4.87 -6.50 14.99
N GLN A 150 -4.49 -7.78 14.92
CA GLN A 150 -3.12 -8.27 14.88
C GLN A 150 -2.84 -8.82 13.48
N LEU A 151 -1.79 -8.33 12.83
CA LEU A 151 -1.28 -8.97 11.62
C LEU A 151 -1.00 -10.44 11.93
N PRO A 152 -1.36 -11.39 11.05
CA PRO A 152 -0.92 -12.76 11.23
C PRO A 152 0.60 -12.76 11.32
N THR A 153 1.14 -13.46 12.30
CA THR A 153 2.53 -13.91 12.25
C THR A 153 2.64 -14.78 11.01
N LEU A 154 3.28 -14.27 9.96
CA LEU A 154 3.53 -15.02 8.73
C LEU A 154 4.45 -16.19 9.09
N SER A 155 3.89 -17.38 9.27
CA SER A 155 4.66 -18.62 9.35
C SER A 155 4.92 -19.08 7.92
N TYR A 156 6.17 -19.02 7.49
CA TYR A 156 6.58 -19.47 6.16
C TYR A 156 6.68 -21.01 6.16
N GLY A 157 5.69 -21.67 5.56
CA GLY A 157 5.74 -23.10 5.26
C GLY A 157 6.17 -23.32 3.82
N TYR A 158 7.34 -23.94 3.61
CA TYR A 158 7.80 -24.35 2.29
C TYR A 158 7.11 -25.67 1.93
N ASN A 159 6.22 -25.67 0.92
CA ASN A 159 5.80 -26.93 0.31
C ASN A 159 6.66 -27.22 -0.93
N SER A 160 6.86 -28.51 -1.20
CA SER A 160 7.66 -29.01 -2.33
C SER A 160 7.06 -28.70 -3.71
N GLN A 161 5.90 -28.04 -3.79
CA GLN A 161 5.23 -27.68 -5.04
C GLN A 161 5.43 -26.20 -5.43
N GLY A 162 6.24 -25.43 -4.68
CA GLY A 162 6.55 -24.03 -5.03
C GLY A 162 5.38 -23.06 -4.92
N VAL A 163 4.24 -23.51 -4.39
CA VAL A 163 3.04 -22.69 -4.18
C VAL A 163 2.91 -22.39 -2.70
N TRP A 164 3.20 -21.16 -2.31
CA TRP A 164 2.93 -20.70 -0.95
C TRP A 164 1.43 -20.53 -0.78
N ARG A 165 0.81 -21.44 -0.04
CA ARG A 165 -0.51 -21.19 0.53
C ARG A 165 -0.33 -20.59 1.92
N LEU A 166 -0.99 -19.47 2.17
CA LEU A 166 -1.36 -19.06 3.52
C LEU A 166 -2.36 -20.12 4.01
N ASP A 167 -1.85 -21.24 4.53
CA ASP A 167 -2.71 -22.24 5.13
C ASP A 167 -3.42 -21.61 6.32
N LYS A 168 -4.75 -21.74 6.27
CA LYS A 168 -5.76 -21.25 7.21
C LYS A 168 -5.18 -20.83 8.56
N CYS A 169 -5.35 -19.55 8.90
CA CYS A 169 -5.33 -19.04 10.27
C CYS A 169 -6.38 -19.78 11.14
N ARG A 170 -6.08 -21.02 11.55
CA ARG A 170 -6.80 -21.76 12.59
C ARG A 170 -5.74 -22.20 13.59
N ASN A 171 -5.85 -21.65 14.80
CA ASN A 171 -5.10 -21.95 16.02
C ASN A 171 -3.80 -21.17 16.24
N PHE A 172 -3.94 -20.00 16.88
CA PHE A 172 -2.89 -19.47 17.76
C PHE A 172 -3.28 -19.74 19.22
N LYS A 173 -2.58 -20.68 19.86
CA LYS A 173 -2.51 -20.74 21.34
C LYS A 173 -1.48 -19.72 21.79
N PHE A 174 -1.89 -18.80 22.66
CA PHE A 174 -1.00 -17.86 23.34
C PHE A 174 -0.07 -18.62 24.29
N CYS A 175 1.25 -18.44 24.14
CA CYS A 175 2.19 -18.68 25.23
C CYS A 175 2.62 -17.30 25.77
N ARG A 176 2.14 -16.95 26.96
CA ARG A 176 2.62 -15.78 27.71
C ARG A 176 3.95 -16.15 28.38
N ARG A 177 4.96 -15.30 28.25
CA ARG A 177 6.01 -15.10 29.25
C ARG A 177 5.88 -13.68 29.77
#